data_AF-V9G8C0-F1
#
_entry.id   AF-V9G8C0-F1
#
_cell.length_a   1.000
_cell.length_b   1.000
_cell.length_c   1.000
_cell.angle_alpha   90.00
_cell.angle_beta   90.00
_cell.angle_gamma   90.00
#
_symmetry.space_group_name_H-M   'P 1'
#
loop_
_entity.id
_entity.type
_entity.pdbx_description
1 polymer ?
#
loop_
_entity_poly.entity_id
_entity_poly.type
_entity_poly.pdbx_seq_one_letter_code
_entity_poly.pdbx_strand_id
1 'polypeptide(L)'
;MQQWLGKSLKHKLSLLIIIATLVPLLFLGFFAFNMAESLTEEKAKITGMNTLRQLEAYLDTMVKDVENISLFLIGHTGVQSYLKTSESNYIQQTTIINFLTNLAFSKDYIANIIVEPLGSKDPISHKSLVRSEFRNITEDNPNYYEEHAKWWSYVHRQWTFEGVRKVITLARPIRSTDKYRPIGNLQINLDQALSPIRSDKPCWRRVGTCYCWMRITVLLPDRLTWRRI
;
A
#
# COMPACT_ATOMS: atom_id res chain seq x y z
N MET A 1 -14.93 -60.74 26.16
CA MET A 1 -15.97 -59.94 25.47
C MET A 1 -16.64 -60.62 24.27
N GLN A 2 -16.40 -61.91 23.98
CA GLN A 2 -17.05 -62.61 22.85
C GLN A 2 -18.34 -63.38 23.21
N GLN A 3 -18.69 -63.50 24.49
CA GLN A 3 -19.82 -64.33 24.94
C GLN A 3 -21.16 -63.58 25.08
N TRP A 4 -21.21 -62.27 24.81
CA TRP A 4 -22.45 -61.48 24.93
C TRP A 4 -23.37 -61.58 23.68
N LEU A 5 -22.83 -62.00 22.54
CA LEU A 5 -23.57 -62.11 21.26
C LEU A 5 -24.34 -63.43 21.06
N GLY A 6 -24.22 -64.37 22.01
CA GLY A 6 -24.60 -65.77 21.79
C GLY A 6 -26.03 -66.18 22.17
N LYS A 7 -26.81 -65.38 22.92
CA LYS A 7 -28.01 -65.93 23.61
C LYS A 7 -29.38 -65.27 23.39
N SER A 8 -29.54 -64.28 22.51
CA SER A 8 -30.91 -63.75 22.27
C SER A 8 -31.13 -63.16 20.88
N LEU A 9 -32.14 -63.69 20.17
CA LEU A 9 -32.60 -63.24 18.86
C LEU A 9 -32.96 -61.74 18.84
N LYS A 10 -33.45 -61.21 19.97
CA LYS A 10 -33.80 -59.80 20.16
C LYS A 10 -32.60 -58.85 20.12
N HIS A 11 -31.43 -59.30 20.60
CA HIS A 11 -30.21 -58.48 20.58
C HIS A 11 -29.61 -58.36 19.18
N LYS A 12 -29.69 -59.42 18.35
CA LYS A 12 -29.26 -59.36 16.94
C LYS A 12 -30.12 -58.40 16.12
N LEU A 13 -31.44 -58.37 16.36
CA LEU A 13 -32.38 -57.47 15.68
C LEU A 13 -32.18 -56.00 16.08
N SER A 14 -31.97 -55.72 17.38
CA SER A 14 -31.66 -54.37 17.86
C SER A 14 -30.34 -53.82 17.31
N LEU A 15 -29.29 -54.66 17.28
CA LEU A 15 -27.98 -54.27 16.76
C LEU A 15 -28.03 -53.94 15.27
N LEU A 16 -28.86 -54.64 14.49
CA LEU A 16 -29.06 -54.38 13.07
C LEU A 16 -29.75 -53.02 12.82
N ILE A 17 -30.74 -52.66 13.65
CA ILE A 17 -31.43 -51.36 13.59
C ILE A 17 -30.48 -50.21 13.97
N ILE A 18 -29.64 -50.40 14.98
CA ILE A 18 -28.63 -49.41 15.38
C ILE A 18 -27.65 -49.18 14.24
N ILE A 19 -27.10 -50.24 13.63
CA ILE A 19 -26.19 -50.09 12.48
C ILE A 19 -26.91 -49.44 11.29
N ALA A 20 -28.14 -49.84 11.00
CA ALA A 20 -28.93 -49.31 9.88
C ALA A 20 -29.26 -47.81 10.02
N THR A 21 -29.29 -47.27 11.23
CA THR A 21 -29.55 -45.84 11.48
C THR A 21 -28.25 -45.04 11.71
N LEU A 22 -27.25 -45.64 12.36
CA LEU A 22 -25.98 -44.99 12.67
C LEU A 22 -25.11 -44.81 11.42
N VAL A 23 -25.05 -45.82 10.53
CA VAL A 23 -24.21 -45.76 9.33
C VAL A 23 -24.64 -44.62 8.39
N PRO A 24 -25.93 -44.46 8.02
CA PRO A 24 -26.37 -43.33 7.21
C PRO A 24 -26.11 -41.98 7.88
N LEU A 25 -26.23 -41.89 9.21
CA LEU A 25 -25.98 -40.66 9.96
C LEU A 25 -24.51 -40.23 9.87
N LEU A 26 -23.59 -41.18 10.01
CA LEU A 26 -22.15 -40.93 9.90
C LEU A 26 -21.76 -40.53 8.48
N PHE A 27 -22.31 -41.20 7.47
CA PHE A 27 -22.10 -40.82 6.07
C PHE A 27 -22.60 -39.42 5.77
N LEU A 28 -23.79 -39.04 6.26
CA LEU A 28 -24.32 -37.69 6.13
C LEU A 28 -23.43 -36.65 6.81
N GLY A 29 -22.97 -36.94 8.04
CA GLY A 29 -22.06 -36.05 8.77
C GLY A 29 -20.72 -35.85 8.06
N PHE A 30 -20.13 -36.93 7.57
CA PHE A 30 -18.89 -36.88 6.80
C PHE A 30 -19.06 -36.12 5.49
N PHE A 31 -20.13 -36.39 4.74
CA PHE A 31 -20.42 -35.69 3.49
C PHE A 31 -20.65 -34.19 3.72
N ALA A 32 -21.44 -33.83 4.74
CA ALA A 32 -21.68 -32.45 5.12
C ALA A 32 -20.38 -31.73 5.53
N PHE A 33 -19.49 -32.40 6.26
CA PHE A 33 -18.20 -31.85 6.67
C PHE A 33 -17.30 -31.53 5.47
N ASN A 34 -17.12 -32.47 4.54
CA ASN A 34 -16.29 -32.26 3.34
C ASN A 34 -16.86 -31.17 2.42
N MET A 35 -18.19 -31.09 2.30
CA MET A 35 -18.85 -30.04 1.53
C MET A 35 -18.66 -28.66 2.18
N ALA A 36 -18.78 -28.59 3.51
CA ALA A 36 -18.54 -27.35 4.25
C ALA A 36 -17.08 -26.88 4.14
N GLU A 37 -16.12 -27.81 4.19
CA GLU A 37 -14.69 -27.52 4.06
C GLU A 37 -14.35 -26.94 2.68
N SER A 38 -14.74 -27.63 1.60
CA SER A 38 -14.49 -27.18 0.23
C SER A 38 -15.12 -25.82 -0.09
N LEU A 39 -16.38 -25.60 0.32
CA LEU A 39 -17.04 -24.30 0.17
C LEU A 39 -16.37 -23.19 0.98
N THR A 40 -15.81 -23.51 2.14
CA THR A 40 -15.10 -22.54 2.98
C THR A 40 -13.75 -22.16 2.39
N GLU A 41 -12.99 -23.13 1.86
CA GLU A 41 -11.73 -22.89 1.19
C GLU A 41 -11.90 -22.02 -0.07
N GLU A 42 -12.87 -22.37 -0.91
CA GLU A 42 -13.15 -21.63 -2.14
C GLU A 42 -13.57 -20.18 -1.83
N LYS A 43 -14.47 -19.99 -0.84
CA LYS A 43 -14.86 -18.66 -0.39
C LYS A 43 -13.70 -17.87 0.20
N ALA A 44 -12.83 -18.51 1.00
CA ALA A 44 -11.65 -17.85 1.57
C ALA A 44 -10.70 -17.38 0.47
N LYS A 45 -10.46 -18.21 -0.56
CA LYS A 45 -9.62 -17.88 -1.71
C LYS A 45 -10.21 -16.74 -2.54
N ILE A 46 -11.50 -16.80 -2.87
CA ILE A 46 -12.18 -15.74 -3.64
C ILE A 46 -12.18 -14.42 -2.87
N THR A 47 -12.46 -14.47 -1.57
CA THR A 47 -12.48 -13.26 -0.70
C THR A 47 -11.09 -12.66 -0.56
N GLY A 48 -10.06 -13.49 -0.37
CA GLY A 48 -8.68 -13.04 -0.33
C GLY A 48 -8.25 -12.38 -1.64
N MET A 49 -8.58 -13.01 -2.77
CA MET A 49 -8.24 -12.49 -4.09
C MET A 49 -8.99 -11.20 -4.43
N ASN A 50 -10.26 -11.07 -4.02
CA ASN A 50 -11.02 -9.83 -4.17
C ASN A 50 -10.45 -8.71 -3.31
N THR A 51 -10.02 -9.01 -2.08
CA THR A 51 -9.34 -8.03 -1.22
C THR A 51 -8.05 -7.56 -1.89
N LEU A 52 -7.22 -8.46 -2.39
CA LEU A 52 -5.97 -8.08 -3.09
C LEU A 52 -6.24 -7.19 -4.31
N ARG A 53 -7.26 -7.51 -5.12
CA ARG A 53 -7.65 -6.66 -6.26
C ARG A 53 -8.13 -5.27 -5.83
N GLN A 54 -8.88 -5.19 -4.73
CA GLN A 54 -9.31 -3.92 -4.17
C GLN A 54 -8.10 -3.09 -3.69
N LEU A 55 -7.12 -3.72 -3.05
CA LEU A 55 -5.88 -3.06 -2.64
C LEU A 55 -5.08 -2.56 -3.85
N GLU A 56 -4.95 -3.39 -4.89
CA GLU A 56 -4.27 -3.02 -6.13
C GLU A 56 -4.94 -1.83 -6.80
N ALA A 57 -6.27 -1.86 -6.98
CA ALA A 57 -7.02 -0.76 -7.58
C ALA A 57 -6.90 0.54 -6.75
N TYR A 58 -6.89 0.43 -5.42
CA TYR A 58 -6.71 1.58 -4.54
C TYR A 58 -5.31 2.18 -4.68
N LEU A 59 -4.26 1.36 -4.67
CA LEU A 59 -2.88 1.83 -4.85
C LEU A 59 -2.65 2.43 -6.24
N ASP A 60 -3.19 1.82 -7.29
CA ASP A 60 -3.12 2.34 -8.66
C ASP A 60 -3.80 3.71 -8.76
N THR A 61 -4.98 3.87 -8.12
CA THR A 61 -5.67 5.16 -8.04
C THR A 61 -4.84 6.20 -7.30
N MET A 62 -4.23 5.85 -6.16
CA MET A 62 -3.37 6.75 -5.41
C MET A 62 -2.16 7.22 -6.24
N VAL A 63 -1.47 6.29 -6.90
CA VAL A 63 -0.31 6.60 -7.75
C VAL A 63 -0.71 7.52 -8.90
N LYS A 64 -1.84 7.24 -9.57
CA LYS A 64 -2.38 8.07 -10.64
C LYS A 64 -2.78 9.46 -10.16
N ASP A 65 -3.45 9.56 -9.01
CA ASP A 65 -3.84 10.84 -8.42
C ASP A 65 -2.61 11.70 -8.10
N VAL A 66 -1.57 11.11 -7.51
CA VAL A 66 -0.33 11.82 -7.17
C VAL A 66 0.42 12.24 -8.42
N GLU A 67 0.44 11.41 -9.46
CA GLU A 67 1.00 11.78 -10.75
C GLU A 67 0.24 12.95 -11.39
N ASN A 68 -1.10 12.93 -11.37
CA ASN A 68 -1.93 14.01 -11.88
C ASN A 68 -1.69 15.31 -11.11
N ILE A 69 -1.63 15.24 -9.77
CA ILE A 69 -1.28 16.39 -8.93
C ILE A 69 0.12 16.90 -9.30
N SER A 70 1.10 16.02 -9.50
CA SER A 70 2.45 16.43 -9.86
C SER A 70 2.50 17.16 -11.21
N LEU A 71 1.75 16.69 -12.21
CA LEU A 71 1.64 17.32 -13.52
C LEU A 71 0.95 18.70 -13.42
N PHE A 72 -0.08 18.79 -12.59
CA PHE A 72 -0.77 20.05 -12.32
C PHE A 72 0.15 21.07 -11.63
N LEU A 73 0.90 20.64 -10.60
CA LEU A 73 1.82 21.51 -9.86
C LEU A 73 2.95 22.07 -10.72
N ILE A 74 3.55 21.25 -11.59
CA ILE A 74 4.62 21.74 -12.49
C ILE A 74 4.08 22.72 -13.54
N GLY A 75 2.81 22.62 -13.92
CA GLY A 75 2.17 23.53 -14.89
C GLY A 75 1.58 24.80 -14.26
N HIS A 76 1.48 24.87 -12.93
CA HIS A 76 0.79 25.96 -12.25
C HIS A 76 1.55 27.28 -12.37
N THR A 77 0.86 28.34 -12.81
CA THR A 77 1.45 29.67 -13.07
C THR A 77 2.09 30.28 -11.82
N GLY A 78 1.44 30.12 -10.66
CA GLY A 78 1.99 30.61 -9.38
C GLY A 78 3.30 29.91 -9.00
N VAL A 79 3.38 28.59 -9.19
CA VAL A 79 4.59 27.81 -8.88
C VAL A 79 5.71 28.18 -9.86
N GLN A 80 5.39 28.26 -11.15
CA GLN A 80 6.32 28.69 -12.20
C GLN A 80 6.87 30.11 -11.96
N SER A 81 6.01 31.07 -11.61
CA SER A 81 6.42 32.45 -11.33
C SER A 81 7.37 32.53 -10.12
N TYR A 82 7.06 31.80 -9.05
CA TYR A 82 7.88 31.77 -7.85
C TYR A 82 9.27 31.16 -8.11
N LEU A 83 9.32 30.06 -8.86
CA LEU A 83 10.57 29.37 -9.18
C LEU A 83 11.44 30.14 -10.19
N LYS A 84 10.84 30.92 -11.10
CA LYS A 84 11.58 31.74 -12.08
C LYS A 84 12.22 32.98 -11.48
N THR A 85 11.65 33.52 -10.40
CA THR A 85 12.17 34.72 -9.74
C THR A 85 13.43 34.38 -8.93
N SER A 86 14.40 35.27 -8.79
CA SER A 86 15.59 35.06 -7.94
C SER A 86 15.33 35.38 -6.46
N GLU A 87 14.48 36.38 -6.19
CA GLU A 87 14.18 36.87 -4.84
C GLU A 87 12.98 36.14 -4.21
N SER A 88 13.02 36.00 -2.88
CA SER A 88 11.91 35.48 -2.10
C SER A 88 10.82 36.56 -1.97
N ASN A 89 9.64 36.29 -2.54
CA ASN A 89 8.47 37.13 -2.32
C ASN A 89 7.55 36.41 -1.32
N TYR A 90 7.47 36.94 -0.10
CA TYR A 90 6.68 36.34 0.98
C TYR A 90 5.20 36.19 0.61
N ILE A 91 4.61 37.17 -0.09
CA ILE A 91 3.21 37.12 -0.51
C ILE A 91 2.97 35.95 -1.49
N GLN A 92 3.88 35.78 -2.46
CA GLN A 92 3.80 34.66 -3.40
C GLN A 92 4.03 33.32 -2.68
N GLN A 93 4.97 33.28 -1.74
CA GLN A 93 5.24 32.09 -0.94
C GLN A 93 4.01 31.66 -0.14
N THR A 94 3.37 32.57 0.60
CA THR A 94 2.14 32.27 1.35
C THR A 94 1.01 31.82 0.43
N THR A 95 0.87 32.45 -0.74
CA THR A 95 -0.14 32.05 -1.73
C THR A 95 0.06 30.61 -2.21
N ILE A 96 1.32 30.23 -2.48
CA ILE A 96 1.67 28.86 -2.89
C ILE A 96 1.48 27.89 -1.74
N ILE A 97 1.90 28.23 -0.51
CA ILE A 97 1.67 27.40 0.67
C ILE A 97 0.17 27.12 0.84
N ASN A 98 -0.69 28.14 0.77
CA ASN A 98 -2.13 27.96 0.88
C ASN A 98 -2.69 27.05 -0.22
N PHE A 99 -2.20 27.20 -1.45
CA PHE A 99 -2.56 26.33 -2.56
C PHE A 99 -2.12 24.87 -2.35
N LEU A 100 -0.87 24.63 -1.94
CA LEU A 100 -0.37 23.29 -1.62
C LEU A 100 -1.14 22.66 -0.46
N THR A 101 -1.45 23.46 0.55
CA THR A 101 -2.24 23.05 1.72
C THR A 101 -3.65 22.61 1.29
N ASN A 102 -4.34 23.39 0.46
CA ASN A 102 -5.67 23.01 -0.05
C ASN A 102 -5.63 21.72 -0.88
N LEU A 103 -4.59 21.53 -1.70
CA LEU A 103 -4.39 20.29 -2.45
C LEU A 103 -4.15 19.11 -1.52
N ALA A 104 -3.26 19.25 -0.53
CA ALA A 104 -2.94 18.20 0.43
C ALA A 104 -4.13 17.82 1.31
N PHE A 105 -4.93 18.81 1.77
CA PHE A 105 -6.13 18.55 2.57
C PHE A 105 -7.20 17.75 1.83
N SER A 106 -7.23 17.82 0.50
CA SER A 106 -8.21 17.05 -0.28
C SER A 106 -7.92 15.55 -0.32
N LYS A 107 -6.71 15.12 0.10
CA LYS A 107 -6.22 13.74 -0.02
C LYS A 107 -5.46 13.31 1.25
N ASP A 108 -6.11 12.53 2.11
CA ASP A 108 -5.55 12.11 3.41
C ASP A 108 -4.20 11.37 3.31
N TYR A 109 -3.94 10.69 2.19
CA TYR A 109 -2.71 9.92 1.98
C TYR A 109 -1.49 10.78 1.63
N ILE A 110 -1.66 12.08 1.36
CA ILE A 110 -0.55 13.00 1.11
C ILE A 110 0.02 13.45 2.45
N ALA A 111 1.22 12.96 2.77
CA ALA A 111 1.94 13.34 3.98
C ALA A 111 2.58 14.73 3.83
N ASN A 112 3.19 15.01 2.68
CA ASN A 112 3.79 16.32 2.37
C ASN A 112 3.88 16.61 0.87
N ILE A 113 3.89 17.90 0.52
CA ILE A 113 4.23 18.39 -0.81
C ILE A 113 5.33 19.44 -0.61
N ILE A 114 6.46 19.25 -1.26
CA ILE A 114 7.65 20.08 -1.15
C ILE A 114 8.06 20.52 -2.55
N VAL A 115 8.23 21.83 -2.73
CA VAL A 115 8.75 22.46 -3.94
C VAL A 115 10.12 23.04 -3.59
N GLU A 116 11.16 22.43 -4.14
CA GLU A 116 12.54 22.84 -3.95
C GLU A 116 13.02 23.67 -5.15
N PRO A 117 13.36 24.95 -4.96
CA PRO A 117 13.97 25.75 -6.01
C PRO A 117 15.42 25.31 -6.26
N LEU A 118 15.94 25.48 -7.49
CA LEU A 118 17.35 25.18 -7.79
C LEU A 118 18.33 26.25 -7.27
N GLY A 119 17.82 27.41 -6.84
CA GLY A 119 18.62 28.52 -6.33
C GLY A 119 18.76 28.52 -4.81
N SER A 120 19.22 29.65 -4.26
CA SER A 120 19.41 29.88 -2.81
C SER A 120 18.12 30.20 -2.05
N LYS A 121 16.96 29.83 -2.59
CA LYS A 121 15.66 30.09 -1.98
C LYS A 121 15.29 28.96 -1.04
N ASP A 122 14.53 29.29 0.00
CA ASP A 122 13.99 28.27 0.89
C ASP A 122 12.97 27.38 0.16
N PRO A 123 13.00 26.06 0.41
CA PRO A 123 11.96 25.15 -0.06
C PRO A 123 10.58 25.58 0.44
N ILE A 124 9.56 25.48 -0.42
CA ILE A 124 8.18 25.65 -0.01
C ILE A 124 7.60 24.29 0.31
N SER A 125 7.08 24.11 1.52
CA SER A 125 6.32 22.92 1.89
C SER A 125 5.02 23.28 2.60
N HIS A 126 3.99 22.46 2.44
CA HIS A 126 2.72 22.69 3.14
C HIS A 126 2.84 22.38 4.65
N LYS A 127 3.74 21.45 5.03
CA LYS A 127 4.12 21.16 6.41
C LYS A 127 5.60 21.46 6.60
N SER A 128 5.93 22.10 7.71
CA SER A 128 7.31 22.41 8.04
C SER A 128 8.10 21.12 8.31
N LEU A 129 9.21 20.98 7.60
CA LEU A 129 10.10 19.83 7.63
C LEU A 129 11.21 20.08 8.65
N VAL A 130 11.35 19.18 9.63
CA VAL A 130 12.46 19.23 10.59
C VAL A 130 13.66 18.46 10.04
N ARG A 131 13.42 17.25 9.51
CA ARG A 131 14.44 16.38 8.93
C ARG A 131 13.83 15.42 7.92
N SER A 132 14.58 15.08 6.87
CA SER A 132 14.22 14.01 5.93
C SER A 132 15.42 13.09 5.68
N GLU A 133 15.16 11.79 5.57
CA GLU A 133 16.11 10.79 5.05
C GLU A 133 15.97 10.59 3.53
N PHE A 134 15.23 11.47 2.85
CA PHE A 134 15.09 11.41 1.41
C PHE A 134 16.46 11.55 0.72
N ARG A 135 16.79 10.58 -0.13
CA ARG A 135 17.97 10.60 -1.01
C ARG A 135 17.49 10.72 -2.45
N ASN A 136 17.98 11.71 -3.18
CA ASN A 136 17.55 11.89 -4.58
C ASN A 136 18.27 10.88 -5.48
N ILE A 137 17.58 10.33 -6.48
CA ILE A 137 18.18 9.40 -7.44
C ILE A 137 19.35 10.01 -8.21
N THR A 138 19.40 11.34 -8.34
CA THR A 138 20.51 12.05 -8.96
C THR A 138 21.84 11.91 -8.21
N GLU A 139 21.82 11.54 -6.93
CA GLU A 139 23.04 11.22 -6.17
C GLU A 139 23.68 9.91 -6.65
N ASP A 140 22.85 8.93 -7.04
CA ASP A 140 23.32 7.64 -7.55
C ASP A 140 23.50 7.65 -9.09
N ASN A 141 22.58 8.31 -9.80
CA ASN A 141 22.58 8.44 -11.25
C ASN A 141 22.20 9.89 -11.66
N PRO A 142 23.20 10.76 -11.91
CA PRO A 142 22.98 12.17 -12.25
C PRO A 142 22.07 12.41 -13.47
N ASN A 143 22.09 11.51 -14.44
CA ASN A 143 21.37 11.68 -15.71
C ASN A 143 20.01 10.95 -15.73
N TYR A 144 19.55 10.40 -14.60
CA TYR A 144 18.29 9.64 -14.53
C TYR A 144 17.10 10.40 -15.13
N TYR A 145 17.03 11.72 -14.88
CA TYR A 145 15.90 12.55 -15.33
C TYR A 145 15.97 12.98 -16.81
N GLU A 146 17.02 12.59 -17.54
CA GLU A 146 17.10 12.72 -19.00
C GLU A 146 16.25 11.64 -19.67
N GLU A 147 16.28 10.42 -19.13
CA GLU A 147 15.54 9.26 -19.65
C GLU A 147 14.16 9.10 -18.99
N HIS A 148 14.02 9.50 -17.72
CA HIS A 148 12.80 9.29 -16.95
C HIS A 148 12.22 10.61 -16.42
N ALA A 149 10.93 10.84 -16.65
CA ALA A 149 10.27 12.08 -16.21
C ALA A 149 9.95 12.16 -14.71
N LYS A 150 10.08 11.05 -13.97
CA LYS A 150 9.73 10.95 -12.55
C LYS A 150 10.48 9.78 -11.91
N TRP A 151 10.63 9.84 -10.60
CA TRP A 151 11.19 8.75 -9.80
C TRP A 151 10.40 8.54 -8.52
N TRP A 152 10.26 7.28 -8.10
CA TRP A 152 9.69 6.93 -6.80
C TRP A 152 10.80 6.47 -5.87
N SER A 153 10.86 7.07 -4.68
CA SER A 153 11.82 6.69 -3.66
C SER A 153 11.45 5.38 -2.99
N TYR A 154 12.43 4.77 -2.33
CA TYR A 154 12.15 3.78 -1.29
C TYR A 154 11.46 4.42 -0.08
N VAL A 155 10.89 3.58 0.78
CA VAL A 155 10.31 4.02 2.06
C VAL A 155 11.42 4.62 2.93
N HIS A 156 11.23 5.85 3.38
CA HIS A 156 12.16 6.54 4.27
C HIS A 156 11.39 7.29 5.36
N ARG A 157 12.11 7.82 6.35
CA ARG A 157 11.52 8.55 7.46
C ARG A 157 11.56 10.05 7.21
N GLN A 158 10.48 10.70 7.63
CA GLN A 158 10.36 12.15 7.63
C GLN A 158 9.94 12.62 9.02
N TRP A 159 10.62 13.64 9.53
CA TRP A 159 10.33 14.28 10.80
C TRP A 159 9.66 15.62 10.54
N THR A 160 8.47 15.76 11.10
CA THR A 160 7.68 16.99 11.11
C THR A 160 7.35 17.34 12.56
N PHE A 161 6.82 18.53 12.81
CA PHE A 161 6.34 18.90 14.14
C PHE A 161 5.18 18.02 14.65
N GLU A 162 4.48 17.32 13.76
CA GLU A 162 3.43 16.36 14.11
C GLU A 162 3.98 14.99 14.53
N GLY A 163 5.27 14.74 14.29
CA GLY A 163 5.93 13.46 14.60
C GLY A 163 6.67 12.85 13.40
N VAL A 164 7.07 11.60 13.59
CA VAL A 164 7.84 10.81 12.62
C VAL A 164 6.91 9.97 11.77
N ARG A 165 7.02 10.08 10.46
CA ARG A 165 6.22 9.29 9.50
C ARG A 165 7.13 8.50 8.57
N LYS A 166 6.67 7.32 8.15
CA LYS A 166 7.29 6.55 7.07
C LYS A 166 6.59 6.91 5.77
N VAL A 167 7.34 7.40 4.80
CA VAL A 167 6.79 7.95 3.57
C VAL A 167 7.47 7.38 2.33
N ILE A 168 6.73 7.39 1.23
CA ILE A 168 7.24 7.13 -0.12
C ILE A 168 7.13 8.43 -0.90
N THR A 169 8.19 8.85 -1.58
CA THR A 169 8.23 10.14 -2.27
C THR A 169 8.24 9.96 -3.78
N LEU A 170 7.31 10.64 -4.46
CA LEU A 170 7.42 10.93 -5.88
C LEU A 170 8.30 12.16 -6.05
N ALA A 171 9.44 12.00 -6.72
CA ALA A 171 10.32 13.10 -7.10
C ALA A 171 10.24 13.36 -8.61
N ARG A 172 10.19 14.64 -8.99
CA ARG A 172 10.17 15.06 -10.40
C ARG A 172 10.82 16.44 -10.56
N PRO A 173 11.68 16.65 -11.58
CA PRO A 173 12.19 17.98 -11.88
C PRO A 173 11.08 18.88 -12.44
N ILE A 174 11.09 20.13 -12.03
CA ILE A 174 10.24 21.19 -12.56
C ILE A 174 11.03 21.91 -13.64
N ARG A 175 10.48 21.90 -14.86
CA ARG A 175 11.03 22.65 -15.99
C ARG A 175 10.18 23.89 -16.26
N SER A 176 10.83 24.95 -16.71
CA SER A 176 10.18 26.17 -17.16
C SER A 176 9.27 25.88 -18.35
N THR A 177 8.04 26.39 -18.31
CA THR A 177 7.08 26.31 -19.43
C THR A 177 7.58 27.01 -20.70
N ASP A 178 8.43 28.02 -20.57
CA ASP A 178 8.76 28.91 -21.70
C ASP A 178 10.07 28.47 -22.36
N LYS A 179 11.09 28.12 -21.55
CA LYS A 179 12.45 27.81 -22.01
C LYS A 179 12.85 26.35 -21.81
N TYR A 180 11.97 25.54 -21.23
CA TYR A 180 12.21 24.12 -20.89
C TYR A 180 13.46 23.85 -20.03
N ARG A 181 13.99 24.88 -19.35
CA ARG A 181 15.13 24.76 -18.43
C ARG A 181 14.68 24.27 -17.06
N PRO A 182 15.48 23.47 -16.34
CA PRO A 182 15.14 23.06 -14.99
C PRO A 182 15.15 24.30 -14.08
N ILE A 183 14.12 24.45 -13.24
CA ILE A 183 13.93 25.60 -12.31
C ILE A 183 13.73 25.16 -10.86
N GLY A 184 13.45 23.88 -10.62
CA GLY A 184 13.24 23.32 -9.30
C GLY A 184 13.04 21.82 -9.34
N ASN A 185 12.81 21.22 -8.18
CA ASN A 185 12.38 19.86 -7.98
C ASN A 185 11.07 19.84 -7.19
N LEU A 186 10.19 18.91 -7.55
CA LEU A 186 8.95 18.64 -6.86
C LEU A 186 9.09 17.32 -6.11
N GLN A 187 8.66 17.30 -4.86
CA GLN A 187 8.55 16.09 -4.05
C GLN A 187 7.12 16.00 -3.49
N ILE A 188 6.47 14.86 -3.71
CA ILE A 188 5.17 14.55 -3.09
C ILE A 188 5.35 13.29 -2.25
N ASN A 189 5.16 13.43 -0.94
CA ASN A 189 5.39 12.39 0.05
C ASN A 189 4.06 11.77 0.43
N LEU A 190 3.96 10.45 0.33
CA LEU A 190 2.77 9.67 0.65
C LEU A 190 2.95 8.96 1.98
N ASP A 191 1.92 9.00 2.83
CA ASP A 191 1.96 8.31 4.11
C ASP A 191 1.78 6.80 3.91
N GLN A 192 2.76 6.01 4.39
CA GLN A 192 2.65 4.56 4.36
C GLN A 192 1.56 4.05 5.34
N ALA A 193 1.26 4.78 6.42
CA ALA A 193 0.33 4.32 7.46
C ALA A 193 -1.13 4.25 6.97
N LEU A 194 -1.47 5.00 5.93
CA LEU A 194 -2.78 5.00 5.28
C LEU A 194 -2.84 4.09 4.05
N SER A 195 -1.71 3.49 3.68
CA SER A 195 -1.72 2.36 2.74
C SER A 195 -2.51 1.22 3.38
N PRO A 196 -3.44 0.59 2.65
CA PRO A 196 -4.26 -0.49 3.19
C PRO A 196 -3.45 -1.78 3.44
N ILE A 197 -2.14 -1.75 3.17
CA ILE A 197 -1.12 -2.76 3.56
C ILE A 197 -0.88 -2.78 5.09
N ARG A 198 -1.67 -2.06 5.90
CA ARG A 198 -1.59 -2.16 7.36
C ARG A 198 -2.08 -3.54 7.83
N SER A 199 -1.12 -4.43 8.08
CA SER A 199 -1.25 -5.75 8.71
C SER A 199 -1.74 -5.73 10.18
N ASP A 200 -2.19 -4.58 10.70
CA ASP A 200 -2.46 -4.36 12.12
C ASP A 200 -3.94 -4.08 12.45
N LYS A 201 -4.88 -4.45 11.58
CA LYS A 201 -6.27 -4.55 12.06
C LYS A 201 -6.35 -5.81 12.94
N PRO A 202 -6.72 -5.69 14.23
CA PRO A 202 -6.72 -6.83 15.14
C PRO A 202 -7.64 -7.90 14.55
N CYS A 203 -7.10 -9.11 14.36
CA CYS A 203 -7.85 -10.31 14.07
C CYS A 203 -9.11 -10.31 14.96
N TRP A 204 -10.27 -10.36 14.32
CA TRP A 204 -11.55 -10.45 15.02
C TRP A 204 -11.51 -11.65 15.97
N ARG A 205 -11.45 -11.37 17.27
CA ARG A 205 -11.54 -12.37 18.32
C ARG A 205 -13.01 -12.81 18.40
N ARG A 206 -13.34 -13.90 17.71
CA ARG A 206 -14.53 -14.69 18.05
C ARG A 206 -14.29 -16.18 17.75
N VAL A 207 -14.05 -16.88 18.85
CA VAL A 207 -14.19 -18.34 19.08
C VAL A 207 -13.23 -19.25 18.27
N GLY A 208 -12.08 -19.51 18.89
CA GLY A 208 -11.70 -20.90 19.16
C GLY A 208 -11.01 -21.72 18.06
N THR A 209 -9.95 -21.22 17.41
CA THR A 209 -8.69 -21.96 17.11
C THR A 209 -7.75 -21.06 16.31
N CYS A 210 -6.54 -20.83 16.83
CA CYS A 210 -5.47 -20.13 16.10
C CYS A 210 -4.52 -21.17 15.49
N TYR A 211 -4.55 -21.34 14.17
CA TYR A 211 -3.36 -21.75 13.42
C TYR A 211 -2.79 -20.51 12.74
N CYS A 212 -1.74 -19.95 13.33
CA CYS A 212 -0.95 -18.88 12.73
C CYS A 212 0.40 -19.48 12.34
N TRP A 213 0.53 -19.95 11.10
CA TRP A 213 1.80 -20.15 10.44
C TRP A 213 1.69 -19.54 9.05
N MET A 214 2.12 -18.28 8.91
CA MET A 214 2.57 -17.80 7.61
C MET A 214 3.65 -16.75 7.79
N ARG A 215 4.89 -17.24 7.78
CA ARG A 215 6.10 -16.45 7.57
C ARG A 215 6.12 -16.05 6.09
N ILE A 216 5.60 -14.86 5.77
CA ILE A 216 5.73 -14.29 4.43
C ILE A 216 7.11 -13.63 4.35
N THR A 217 8.08 -14.40 3.85
CA THR A 217 9.34 -13.86 3.36
C THR A 217 9.06 -13.21 2.00
N VAL A 218 9.24 -11.91 1.92
CA VAL A 218 9.11 -11.12 0.68
C VAL A 218 10.20 -11.56 -0.30
N LEU A 219 9.80 -12.15 -1.44
CA LEU A 219 10.62 -12.27 -2.64
C LEU A 219 10.15 -11.19 -3.62
N LEU A 220 11.01 -10.18 -3.83
CA LEU A 220 10.91 -9.27 -4.97
C LEU A 220 11.16 -10.05 -6.28
N PRO A 221 10.55 -9.66 -7.41
CA PRO A 221 10.79 -10.30 -8.69
C PRO A 221 12.11 -9.81 -9.30
N ASP A 222 13.15 -10.63 -9.18
CA ASP A 222 14.36 -10.53 -10.01
C ASP A 222 14.04 -10.96 -11.46
N ARG A 223 13.86 -9.97 -12.34
CA ARG A 223 14.19 -10.13 -13.77
C ARG A 223 15.47 -9.36 -14.05
N LEU A 224 16.61 -9.94 -13.69
CA LEU A 224 17.90 -9.62 -14.30
C LEU A 224 18.55 -10.92 -14.74
N THR A 225 18.76 -10.99 -16.04
CA THR A 225 19.28 -12.11 -16.82
C THR A 225 20.71 -12.45 -16.43
N TRP A 226 20.94 -13.72 -16.14
CA TRP A 226 22.25 -14.35 -16.01
C TRP A 226 23.09 -14.20 -17.29
N ARG A 227 24.32 -13.69 -17.17
CA ARG A 227 25.46 -14.19 -17.95
C ARG A 227 26.67 -14.31 -17.03
N ARG A 228 27.23 -15.52 -17.07
CA ARG A 228 28.27 -16.08 -16.24
C ARG A 228 29.62 -15.81 -16.92
N ILE A 229 30.50 -15.02 -16.29
CA ILE A 229 31.97 -15.13 -16.33
C ILE A 229 32.43 -14.76 -14.93
#